data_AF-A0A3C1ZY49-F1
#
_entry.id   AF-A0A3C1ZY49-F1
#
_cell.length_a   1.000
_cell.length_b   1.000
_cell.length_c   1.000
_cell.angle_alpha   90.00
_cell.angle_beta   90.00
_cell.angle_gamma   90.00
#
_symmetry.space_group_name_H-M   'P 1'
#
loop_
_entity.id
_entity.type
_entity.pdbx_description
1 polymer ?
#
loop_
_entity_poly.entity_id
_entity_poly.type
_entity_poly.pdbx_seq_one_letter_code
_entity_poly.pdbx_strand_id
1 'polypeptide(L)'
;VLNGVLDRYFHRDLTIGEWATCKYTYSEDEHFILDFLPEYNQQVIVATGFSGHGFKFVPVIGEILADLVQKESTEHPAGFLGLGRFSR
;
A
#
# COMPACT_ATOMS: atom_id res chain seq x y z
N VAL A 1 24.75 -5.78 4.70
CA VAL A 1 23.81 -5.01 5.55
C VAL A 1 23.15 -5.90 6.59
N LEU A 2 22.40 -6.94 6.20
CA LEU A 2 21.66 -7.81 7.13
C LEU A 2 22.53 -8.44 8.25
N ASN A 3 23.65 -9.09 7.91
CA ASN A 3 24.56 -9.67 8.92
C ASN A 3 25.03 -8.63 9.94
N GLY A 4 25.36 -7.40 9.50
CA GLY A 4 25.76 -6.33 10.41
C GLY A 4 24.64 -5.83 11.33
N VAL A 5 23.36 -5.95 10.92
CA VAL A 5 22.21 -5.68 11.80
C VAL A 5 22.04 -6.81 12.81
N LEU A 6 22.17 -8.06 12.36
CA LEU A 6 22.09 -9.24 13.24
C LEU A 6 23.16 -9.18 14.32
N ASP A 7 24.42 -8.99 13.97
CA ASP A 7 25.53 -8.93 14.94
C ASP A 7 25.35 -7.79 15.95
N ARG A 8 24.81 -6.64 15.50
CA ARG A 8 24.64 -5.45 16.33
C ARG A 8 23.49 -5.58 17.33
N TYR A 9 22.36 -6.14 16.91
CA TYR A 9 21.12 -6.11 17.71
C TYR A 9 20.71 -7.48 18.26
N PHE A 10 21.26 -8.58 17.72
CA PHE A 10 20.97 -9.94 18.15
C PHE A 10 22.28 -10.60 18.61
N HIS A 11 22.51 -10.63 19.92
CA HIS A 11 23.74 -11.17 20.54
C HIS A 11 23.77 -12.71 20.61
N ARG A 12 23.47 -13.37 19.49
CA ARG A 12 23.44 -14.83 19.34
C ARG A 12 23.84 -15.20 17.92
N ASP A 13 24.48 -16.36 17.74
CA ASP A 13 24.77 -16.89 16.42
C ASP A 13 23.47 -17.28 15.72
N LEU A 14 23.15 -16.54 14.65
CA LEU A 14 21.99 -16.77 13.79
C LEU A 14 22.45 -17.17 12.40
N THR A 15 21.87 -18.24 11.87
CA THR A 15 22.08 -18.67 10.48
C THR A 15 20.89 -18.26 9.62
N ILE A 16 21.14 -17.59 8.49
CA ILE A 16 20.09 -17.27 7.52
C ILE A 16 19.64 -18.56 6.84
N GLY A 17 18.38 -18.95 7.04
CA GLY A 17 17.81 -20.15 6.41
C GLY A 17 17.46 -19.92 4.94
N GLU A 18 16.71 -18.86 4.66
CA GLU A 18 16.27 -18.49 3.31
C GLU A 18 16.23 -16.97 3.15
N TRP A 19 16.26 -16.51 1.90
CA TRP A 19 16.10 -15.10 1.56
C TRP A 19 15.28 -14.97 0.28
N ALA A 20 14.56 -13.86 0.16
CA ALA A 20 13.77 -13.53 -1.01
C ALA A 20 13.90 -12.04 -1.33
N THR A 21 13.78 -11.72 -2.62
CA THR A 21 13.67 -10.34 -3.10
C THR A 21 12.20 -10.05 -3.42
N CYS A 22 11.69 -8.94 -2.89
CA CYS A 22 10.34 -8.44 -3.15
C CYS A 22 10.41 -7.05 -3.81
N LYS A 23 9.26 -6.50 -4.21
CA LYS A 23 9.15 -5.18 -4.83
C LYS A 23 8.26 -4.28 -3.99
N TYR A 24 8.66 -3.01 -3.89
CA TYR A 24 7.80 -1.93 -3.44
C TYR A 24 7.46 -1.03 -4.63
N THR A 25 6.24 -0.50 -4.61
CA THR A 25 5.79 0.55 -5.52
C THR A 25 5.44 1.75 -4.66
N TYR A 26 6.23 2.81 -4.78
CA TYR A 26 6.10 4.02 -3.97
C TYR A 26 5.23 5.06 -4.68
N SER A 27 4.38 5.72 -3.91
CA SER A 27 3.86 7.05 -4.22
C SER A 27 4.86 8.13 -3.76
N GLU A 28 4.69 9.36 -4.22
CA GLU A 28 5.58 10.48 -3.85
C GLU A 28 5.50 10.82 -2.34
N ASP A 29 4.35 10.59 -1.72
CA ASP A 29 4.07 10.89 -0.31
C ASP A 29 4.02 9.65 0.60
N GLU A 30 4.41 8.48 0.07
CA GLU A 30 4.37 7.17 0.74
C GLU A 30 2.97 6.72 1.23
N HIS A 31 1.91 7.44 0.88
CA HIS A 31 0.52 7.07 1.11
C HIS A 31 -0.07 6.27 -0.06
N PHE A 32 -1.03 5.40 0.22
CA PHE A 32 -1.68 4.59 -0.82
C PHE A 32 -2.46 5.47 -1.79
N ILE A 33 -2.76 4.93 -2.96
CA ILE A 33 -3.65 5.55 -3.94
C ILE A 33 -4.83 4.63 -4.11
N LEU A 34 -5.99 5.04 -3.60
CA LEU A 34 -7.27 4.36 -3.73
C LEU A 34 -8.28 5.36 -4.32
N ASP A 35 -8.57 5.25 -5.61
CA ASP A 35 -9.48 6.19 -6.28
C ASP A 35 -10.02 5.65 -7.60
N PHE A 36 -11.03 6.32 -8.14
CA PHE A 36 -11.43 6.15 -9.54
C PHE A 36 -10.44 6.86 -10.47
N LEU A 37 -10.14 6.24 -11.61
CA LEU A 37 -9.38 6.92 -12.68
C LEU A 37 -10.28 7.97 -13.36
N PRO A 38 -9.90 9.26 -13.35
CA PRO A 38 -10.74 10.35 -13.85
C PRO A 38 -11.21 10.19 -15.30
N GLU A 39 -10.38 9.58 -16.16
CA GLU A 39 -10.63 9.44 -17.60
C GLU A 39 -11.70 8.38 -17.94
N TYR A 40 -12.15 7.61 -16.95
CA TYR A 40 -12.99 6.43 -17.16
C TYR A 40 -14.41 6.56 -16.57
N ASN A 41 -14.87 7.77 -16.24
CA ASN A 41 -16.22 8.01 -15.72
C ASN A 41 -16.61 7.03 -14.58
N GLN A 42 -15.73 6.88 -13.58
CA GLN A 42 -15.90 5.99 -12.42
C GLN A 42 -16.06 4.49 -12.74
N GLN A 43 -15.65 4.03 -13.93
CA GLN A 43 -15.69 2.60 -14.30
C GLN A 43 -14.42 1.83 -13.90
N VAL A 44 -13.34 2.54 -13.59
CA VAL A 44 -12.05 1.92 -13.25
C VAL A 44 -11.57 2.49 -11.92
N ILE A 45 -11.32 1.60 -10.95
CA ILE A 45 -10.72 1.93 -9.66
C ILE A 45 -9.26 1.47 -9.69
N VAL A 46 -8.36 2.31 -9.18
CA VAL A 46 -6.96 1.98 -8.98
C VAL A 46 -6.65 1.84 -7.49
N ALA A 47 -5.88 0.79 -7.16
CA ALA A 47 -5.33 0.55 -5.84
C ALA A 47 -3.82 0.31 -5.99
N THR A 48 -2.99 1.32 -5.72
CA THR A 48 -1.54 1.29 -5.98
C THR A 48 -0.76 2.15 -4.98
N GLY A 49 0.57 2.25 -5.15
CA GLY A 49 1.42 3.12 -4.32
C GLY A 49 1.49 2.67 -2.87
N PHE A 50 1.47 1.36 -2.61
CA PHE A 50 1.43 0.80 -1.25
C PHE A 50 2.71 0.98 -0.43
N SER A 51 3.76 1.54 -1.04
CA SER A 51 4.96 2.10 -0.37
C SER A 51 5.61 1.15 0.65
N GLY A 52 5.56 -0.15 0.36
CA GLY A 52 6.17 -1.21 1.17
C GLY A 52 5.44 -1.57 2.46
N HIS A 53 4.28 -0.97 2.75
CA HIS A 53 3.60 -1.16 4.02
C HIS A 53 2.10 -1.49 3.90
N GLY A 54 1.59 -1.66 2.68
CA GLY A 54 0.18 -1.93 2.39
C GLY A 54 -0.35 -3.31 2.78
N PHE A 55 0.49 -4.35 2.87
CA PHE A 55 0.01 -5.73 3.09
C PHE A 55 -0.86 -5.88 4.33
N LYS A 56 -0.51 -5.21 5.43
CA LYS A 56 -1.26 -5.27 6.69
C LYS A 56 -2.67 -4.66 6.59
N PHE A 57 -2.93 -3.86 5.56
CA PHE A 57 -4.20 -3.18 5.32
C PHE A 57 -5.05 -3.86 4.24
N VAL A 58 -4.58 -4.96 3.63
CA VAL A 58 -5.29 -5.65 2.54
C VAL A 58 -6.75 -5.98 2.89
N PRO A 59 -7.12 -6.43 4.11
CA PRO A 59 -8.52 -6.67 4.45
C PRO A 59 -9.40 -5.41 4.31
N VAL A 60 -8.99 -4.29 4.93
CA VAL A 60 -9.77 -3.04 4.89
C VAL A 60 -9.73 -2.37 3.51
N ILE A 61 -8.61 -2.48 2.79
CA ILE A 61 -8.52 -2.03 1.40
C ILE A 61 -9.51 -2.81 0.54
N GLY A 62 -9.63 -4.13 0.74
CA GLY A 62 -10.60 -4.96 0.03
C GLY A 62 -12.05 -4.49 0.26
N GLU A 63 -12.41 -4.16 1.50
CA GLU A 63 -13.72 -3.60 1.83
C GLU A 63 -13.95 -2.24 1.16
N ILE A 64 -12.97 -1.32 1.26
CA ILE A 64 -13.03 -0.01 0.60
C ILE A 64 -13.27 -0.16 -0.90
N LEU A 65 -12.50 -1.02 -1.57
CA LEU A 65 -12.64 -1.23 -3.01
C LEU A 65 -14.00 -1.85 -3.37
N ALA A 66 -14.50 -2.80 -2.55
CA ALA A 66 -15.81 -3.38 -2.76
C ALA A 66 -16.95 -2.37 -2.57
N ASP A 67 -16.82 -1.46 -1.61
CA ASP A 67 -17.74 -0.35 -1.38
C ASP A 67 -17.73 0.64 -2.55
N LEU A 68 -16.54 1.05 -3.02
CA LEU A 68 -16.40 1.93 -4.19
C LEU A 68 -17.04 1.30 -5.44
N VAL A 69 -16.86 0.00 -5.68
CA VAL A 69 -17.49 -0.70 -6.82
C VAL A 69 -19.02 -0.70 -6.71
N GLN A 70 -19.58 -0.90 -5.51
CA GLN A 70 -21.02 -1.13 -5.33
C GLN A 70 -21.82 0.16 -5.08
N LYS A 71 -21.19 1.17 -4.48
CA LYS A 71 -21.86 2.35 -3.89
C LYS A 71 -21.20 3.67 -4.29
N GLU A 72 -20.11 3.63 -5.06
CA GLU A 72 -19.29 4.79 -5.43
C GLU A 72 -18.72 5.58 -4.23
N SER A 73 -18.79 5.01 -3.03
CA SER A 73 -18.44 5.64 -1.76
C SER A 73 -18.15 4.57 -0.71
N THR A 74 -17.41 4.92 0.35
CA THR A 74 -17.13 4.06 1.50
C THR A 74 -17.22 4.87 2.80
N GLU A 75 -17.63 4.23 3.90
CA GLU A 75 -17.67 4.84 5.23
C GLU A 75 -16.28 4.91 5.89
N HIS A 76 -15.32 4.13 5.38
CA HIS A 76 -13.94 4.20 5.84
C HIS A 76 -13.35 5.58 5.53
N PRO A 77 -12.59 6.21 6.45
CA PRO A 77 -12.03 7.55 6.26
C PRO A 77 -10.81 7.53 5.30
N ALA A 78 -11.01 7.05 4.07
CA ALA A 78 -9.97 6.80 3.08
C ALA A 78 -9.78 7.96 2.08
N GLY A 79 -10.55 9.05 2.18
CA GLY A 79 -10.52 10.16 1.21
C GLY A 79 -9.15 10.83 1.05
N PHE A 80 -8.29 10.79 2.08
CA PHE A 80 -6.92 11.29 2.00
C PHE A 80 -6.01 10.46 1.06
N LEU A 81 -6.46 9.28 0.63
CA LEU A 81 -5.76 8.38 -0.30
C LEU A 81 -6.18 8.61 -1.77
N GLY A 82 -7.05 9.59 -2.04
CA GLY A 82 -7.49 9.91 -3.40
C GLY A 82 -6.39 10.53 -4.27
N LEU A 83 -6.52 10.42 -5.60
CA LEU A 83 -5.60 10.97 -6.60
C LEU A 83 -5.56 12.50 -6.57
N GLY A 84 -6.67 13.14 -6.19
CA GLY A 84 -6.80 14.60 -6.16
C GLY A 84 -5.76 15.30 -5.28
N ARG A 85 -5.12 14.60 -4.34
CA ARG A 85 -4.06 15.16 -3.50
C ARG A 85 -2.75 15.48 -4.26
N PHE A 86 -2.58 14.94 -5.46
CA PHE A 86 -1.43 15.23 -6.34
C PHE A 86 -1.74 16.26 -7.43
N SER A 87 -2.99 16.70 -7.53
CA SER A 87 -3.39 17.77 -8.45
C SER A 87 -2.78 19.08 -7.96
N ARG A 88 -1.97 19.71 -8.81
CA ARG A 88 -1.41 21.06 -8.58
C ARG A 88 -2.41 22.14 -8.96
#